data_AF-A0A952RKL6-F1
#
_entry.id   AF-A0A952RKL6-F1
#
_cell.length_a   1.000
_cell.length_b   1.000
_cell.length_c   1.000
_cell.angle_alpha   90.00
_cell.angle_beta   90.00
_cell.angle_gamma   90.00
#
_symmetry.space_group_name_H-M   'P 1'
#
loop_
_entity.id
_entity.type
_entity.pdbx_description
1 polymer ?
#
loop_
_entity_poly.entity_id
_entity_poly.type
_entity_poly.pdbx_seq_one_letter_code
_entity_poly.pdbx_strand_id
1 'polypeptide(L)'
;MAAFDGDVLLAYCSTQLNDLNGEIKARMNTQQRVRDAKAALNKLQQMLNGSKGIDPNDHAQKRQILEAYADVLKHLPPGTAKDGVIASLQQFRSTACYNDGPAPKWVEDKPGVSGTSERNGIAADISVANVGGRNRVNADELKAQVKPLGDISEELGKTAELEMIILQQLVSQRQQAISMTTNMMNKCSQGTEAIAGNIGR
;
A
#
# COMPACT_ATOMS: atom_id res chain seq x y z
N MET A 1 -17.98 30.07 -45.18
CA MET A 1 -18.16 30.11 -43.72
C MET A 1 -17.75 28.75 -43.21
N ALA A 2 -16.55 28.64 -42.65
CA ALA A 2 -16.02 27.37 -42.20
C ALA A 2 -16.93 26.84 -41.11
N ALA A 3 -17.47 25.64 -41.31
CA ALA A 3 -17.94 24.81 -40.23
C ALA A 3 -16.77 24.71 -39.24
N PHE A 4 -16.83 25.45 -38.13
CA PHE A 4 -16.18 25.02 -36.90
C PHE A 4 -16.92 23.75 -36.52
N ASP A 5 -16.49 22.69 -37.20
CA ASP A 5 -17.30 21.52 -37.52
C ASP A 5 -17.62 20.80 -36.23
N GLY A 6 -18.83 20.25 -36.13
CA GLY A 6 -19.21 19.44 -34.96
C GLY A 6 -18.16 18.37 -34.66
N ASP A 7 -17.46 17.90 -35.69
CA ASP A 7 -16.33 16.98 -35.60
C ASP A 7 -15.12 17.51 -34.83
N VAL A 8 -14.77 18.80 -34.91
CA VAL A 8 -13.66 19.38 -34.13
C VAL A 8 -14.01 19.43 -32.65
N LEU A 9 -15.26 19.78 -32.32
CA LEU A 9 -15.77 19.77 -30.95
C LEU A 9 -15.90 18.34 -30.40
N LEU A 10 -16.37 17.39 -31.21
CA LEU A 10 -16.44 15.97 -30.84
C LEU A 10 -15.05 15.35 -30.67
N ALA A 11 -14.09 15.69 -31.53
CA ALA A 11 -12.70 15.26 -31.39
C ALA A 11 -12.05 15.82 -30.12
N TYR A 12 -12.33 17.08 -29.79
CA TYR A 12 -11.89 17.69 -28.53
C TYR A 12 -12.52 17.01 -27.31
N CYS A 13 -13.85 16.79 -27.31
CA CYS A 13 -14.55 16.07 -26.24
C CYS A 13 -14.03 14.64 -26.08
N SER A 14 -13.75 13.94 -27.18
CA SER A 14 -13.17 12.59 -27.17
C SER A 14 -11.78 12.58 -26.53
N THR A 15 -10.94 13.55 -26.88
CA THR A 15 -9.59 13.69 -26.29
C THR A 15 -9.68 13.97 -24.78
N GLN A 16 -10.50 14.94 -24.37
CA GLN A 16 -10.71 15.23 -22.94
C GLN A 16 -11.28 14.02 -22.18
N LEU A 17 -12.23 13.29 -22.76
CA LEU A 17 -12.78 12.09 -22.14
C LEU A 17 -11.73 11.01 -21.98
N ASN A 18 -10.83 10.83 -22.95
CA ASN A 18 -9.74 9.86 -22.86
C ASN A 18 -8.72 10.24 -21.78
N ASP A 19 -8.38 11.52 -21.65
CA ASP A 19 -7.49 12.01 -20.60
C ASP A 19 -8.11 11.79 -19.21
N LEU A 20 -9.39 12.17 -19.04
CA LEU A 20 -10.14 11.92 -17.81
C LEU A 20 -10.21 10.43 -17.47
N ASN A 21 -10.38 9.56 -18.48
CA ASN A 21 -10.39 8.11 -18.28
C ASN A 21 -9.04 7.57 -17.82
N GLY A 22 -7.95 8.08 -18.41
CA GLY A 22 -6.59 7.77 -18.00
C GLY A 22 -6.34 8.15 -16.54
N GLU A 23 -6.74 9.36 -16.15
CA GLU A 23 -6.58 9.84 -14.78
C GLU A 23 -7.44 9.04 -13.80
N ILE A 24 -8.72 8.79 -14.10
CA ILE A 24 -9.60 7.96 -13.26
C ILE A 24 -8.98 6.58 -13.05
N LYS A 25 -8.44 5.95 -14.10
CA LYS A 25 -7.81 4.62 -13.99
C LYS A 25 -6.56 4.65 -13.10
N ALA A 26 -5.72 5.68 -13.24
CA ALA A 26 -4.54 5.85 -12.40
C ALA A 26 -4.92 6.04 -10.91
N ARG A 27 -5.96 6.85 -10.64
CA ARG A 27 -6.50 7.08 -9.29
C ARG A 27 -7.11 5.81 -8.70
N MET A 28 -7.87 5.04 -9.48
CA MET A 28 -8.42 3.74 -9.04
C MET A 28 -7.33 2.74 -8.69
N ASN A 29 -6.26 2.65 -9.47
CA ASN A 29 -5.11 1.80 -9.16
C ASN A 29 -4.43 2.21 -7.85
N THR A 30 -4.30 3.52 -7.62
CA THR A 30 -3.76 4.06 -6.36
C THR A 30 -4.66 3.70 -5.18
N GLN A 31 -5.98 3.87 -5.32
CA GLN A 31 -6.95 3.50 -4.31
C GLN A 31 -6.91 2.00 -3.98
N GLN A 32 -6.76 1.15 -4.99
CA GLN A 32 -6.62 -0.30 -4.78
C GLN A 32 -5.39 -0.63 -3.94
N ARG A 33 -4.23 -0.05 -4.27
CA ARG A 33 -2.99 -0.25 -3.49
C ARG A 33 -3.15 0.21 -2.05
N VAL A 34 -3.82 1.33 -1.80
CA VAL A 34 -4.05 1.81 -0.43
C VAL A 34 -4.99 0.88 0.34
N ARG A 35 -6.03 0.32 -0.30
CA ARG A 35 -6.87 -0.71 0.33
C ARG A 35 -6.08 -1.96 0.68
N ASP A 36 -5.24 -2.45 -0.22
CA ASP A 36 -4.41 -3.63 0.00
C ASP A 36 -3.40 -3.38 1.14
N ALA A 37 -2.77 -2.20 1.16
CA ALA A 37 -1.86 -1.78 2.23
C ALA A 37 -2.57 -1.72 3.60
N LYS A 38 -3.79 -1.17 3.65
CA LYS A 38 -4.60 -1.15 4.88
C LYS A 38 -4.99 -2.55 5.34
N ALA A 39 -5.37 -3.44 4.43
CA ALA A 39 -5.70 -4.81 4.77
C ALA A 39 -4.48 -5.55 5.36
N ALA A 40 -3.30 -5.37 4.76
CA ALA A 40 -2.05 -5.92 5.26
C ALA A 40 -1.65 -5.33 6.63
N LEU A 41 -1.81 -4.01 6.82
CA LEU A 41 -1.55 -3.34 8.10
C LEU A 41 -2.48 -3.84 9.21
N ASN A 42 -3.77 -3.99 8.93
CA ASN A 42 -4.74 -4.52 9.89
C ASN A 42 -4.40 -5.97 10.27
N LYS A 43 -3.99 -6.80 9.31
CA LYS A 43 -3.53 -8.17 9.57
C LYS A 43 -2.30 -8.18 10.49
N LEU A 44 -1.32 -7.32 10.22
CA LEU A 44 -0.13 -7.18 11.05
C LEU A 44 -0.49 -6.72 12.47
N GLN A 45 -1.36 -5.72 12.62
CA GLN A 45 -1.85 -5.25 13.91
C GLN A 45 -2.59 -6.33 14.69
N GLN A 46 -3.42 -7.14 14.03
CA GLN A 46 -4.10 -8.27 14.66
C GLN A 46 -3.12 -9.33 15.15
N MET A 47 -2.08 -9.63 14.38
CA MET A 47 -1.03 -10.57 14.78
C MET A 47 -0.23 -10.06 15.98
N LEU A 48 0.07 -8.75 16.02
CA LEU A 48 0.79 -8.13 17.13
C LEU A 48 -0.07 -8.01 18.40
N ASN A 49 -1.34 -7.60 18.27
CA ASN A 49 -2.27 -7.48 19.40
C ASN A 49 -2.74 -8.83 19.95
N GLY A 50 -2.86 -9.85 19.09
CA GLY A 50 -3.27 -11.20 19.49
C GLY A 50 -2.16 -12.00 20.18
N SER A 51 -0.91 -11.54 20.09
CA SER A 51 0.23 -12.20 20.72
C SER A 51 0.36 -11.79 22.19
N LYS A 52 0.54 -12.75 23.09
CA LYS A 52 0.82 -12.52 24.52
C LYS A 52 2.31 -12.28 24.80
N GLY A 53 3.05 -11.85 23.77
CA GLY A 53 4.50 -11.89 23.73
C GLY A 53 4.98 -13.05 22.85
N ILE A 54 6.17 -12.89 22.28
CA ILE A 54 6.77 -13.88 21.40
C ILE A 54 7.82 -14.64 22.19
N ASP A 55 7.66 -15.97 22.25
CA ASP A 55 8.65 -16.83 22.89
C ASP A 55 9.99 -16.76 22.13
N PRO A 56 11.14 -16.75 22.83
CA PRO A 56 12.46 -16.82 22.20
C PRO A 56 12.58 -17.88 21.10
N ASN A 57 11.98 -19.06 21.33
CA ASN A 57 12.07 -20.24 20.48
C ASN A 57 10.94 -20.37 19.46
N ASP A 58 9.95 -19.46 19.48
CA ASP A 58 8.87 -19.45 18.48
C ASP A 58 9.33 -18.76 17.19
N HIS A 59 10.20 -19.47 16.46
CA HIS A 59 10.72 -19.01 15.18
C HIS A 59 9.62 -18.91 14.10
N ALA A 60 8.54 -19.69 14.23
CA ALA A 60 7.42 -19.68 13.29
C ALA A 60 6.63 -18.37 13.39
N GLN A 61 6.28 -17.94 14.62
CA GLN A 61 5.58 -16.67 14.83
C GLN A 61 6.44 -15.46 14.44
N LYS A 62 7.75 -15.49 14.75
CA LYS A 62 8.69 -14.44 14.31
C LYS A 62 8.74 -14.33 12.78
N ARG A 63 8.79 -15.47 12.08
CA ARG A 63 8.78 -15.50 10.61
C ARG A 63 7.48 -14.96 10.03
N GLN A 64 6.34 -15.37 10.56
CA GLN A 64 5.04 -14.89 10.10
C GLN A 64 4.90 -13.37 10.25
N ILE A 65 5.41 -12.79 11.35
CA ILE A 65 5.39 -11.34 11.57
C ILE A 65 6.31 -10.64 10.57
N LEU A 66 7.52 -11.15 10.33
CA LEU A 66 8.44 -10.59 9.33
C LEU A 66 7.88 -10.67 7.90
N GLU A 67 7.21 -11.77 7.55
CA GLU A 67 6.52 -11.92 6.27
C GLU A 67 5.35 -10.94 6.15
N ALA A 68 4.58 -10.72 7.23
CA ALA A 68 3.51 -9.73 7.25
C ALA A 68 4.04 -8.29 7.07
N TYR A 69 5.18 -7.93 7.69
CA TYR A 69 5.87 -6.67 7.42
C TYR A 69 6.32 -6.55 5.95
N ALA A 70 6.87 -7.62 5.38
CA ALA A 70 7.29 -7.63 3.98
C ALA A 70 6.08 -7.48 3.03
N ASP A 71 4.93 -8.05 3.37
CA ASP A 71 3.69 -7.93 2.62
C ASP A 71 3.18 -6.47 2.63
N VAL A 72 3.14 -5.84 3.80
CA VAL A 72 2.80 -4.42 3.95
C VAL A 72 3.70 -3.52 3.09
N LEU A 73 5.02 -3.77 3.09
CA LEU A 73 5.99 -2.99 2.31
C LEU A 73 5.85 -3.10 0.79
N LYS A 74 5.20 -4.16 0.26
CA LYS A 74 4.92 -4.31 -1.17
C LYS A 74 3.80 -3.38 -1.64
N HIS A 75 2.83 -3.10 -0.78
CA HIS A 75 1.62 -2.34 -1.13
C HIS A 75 1.73 -0.85 -0.79
N LEU A 76 2.65 -0.48 0.11
CA LEU A 76 2.87 0.91 0.51
C LEU A 76 3.49 1.76 -0.62
N PRO A 77 2.92 2.93 -0.93
CA PRO A 77 3.58 3.92 -1.77
C PRO A 77 4.88 4.43 -1.09
N PRO A 78 5.89 4.88 -1.86
CA PRO A 78 7.07 5.52 -1.29
C PRO A 78 6.68 6.80 -0.53
N GLY A 79 7.23 7.00 0.67
CA GLY A 79 6.93 8.15 1.52
C GLY A 79 7.07 7.83 3.01
N THR A 80 6.65 8.79 3.84
CA THR A 80 6.69 8.76 5.32
C THR A 80 6.09 7.48 5.90
N ALA A 81 4.96 7.03 5.36
CA ALA A 81 4.29 5.79 5.77
C ALA A 81 5.18 4.54 5.59
N LYS A 82 5.93 4.47 4.48
CA LYS A 82 6.85 3.34 4.21
C LYS A 82 8.05 3.39 5.14
N ASP A 83 8.61 4.58 5.36
CA ASP A 83 9.75 4.78 6.26
C ASP A 83 9.38 4.44 7.71
N GLY A 84 8.16 4.79 8.14
CA GLY A 84 7.62 4.41 9.45
C GLY A 84 7.47 2.89 9.62
N VAL A 85 7.00 2.17 8.60
CA VAL A 85 6.93 0.69 8.64
C VAL A 85 8.33 0.08 8.64
N ILE A 86 9.30 0.64 7.90
CA ILE A 86 10.70 0.19 7.92
C ILE A 86 11.31 0.39 9.31
N ALA A 87 11.08 1.55 9.94
CA ALA A 87 11.55 1.81 11.31
C ALA A 87 10.96 0.82 12.32
N SER A 88 9.64 0.55 12.22
CA SER A 88 8.97 -0.45 13.06
C SER A 88 9.52 -1.86 12.84
N LEU A 89 9.80 -2.24 11.58
CA LEU A 89 10.46 -3.51 11.24
C LEU A 89 11.87 -3.60 11.82
N GLN A 90 12.66 -2.52 11.75
CA GLN A 90 14.01 -2.47 12.32
C GLN A 90 13.96 -2.62 13.84
N GLN A 91 13.03 -1.94 14.50
CA GLN A 91 12.80 -2.07 15.94
C GLN A 91 12.37 -3.49 16.31
N PHE A 92 11.46 -4.11 15.55
CA PHE A 92 11.08 -5.50 15.75
C PHE A 92 12.28 -6.44 15.58
N ARG A 93 13.13 -6.23 14.56
CA ARG A 93 14.34 -7.03 14.36
C ARG A 93 15.33 -6.86 15.51
N SER A 94 15.60 -5.64 15.97
CA SER A 94 16.53 -5.43 17.09
C SER A 94 16.04 -6.12 18.36
N THR A 95 14.74 -6.04 18.66
CA THR A 95 14.17 -6.59 19.90
C THR A 95 13.93 -8.10 19.84
N ALA A 96 13.46 -8.63 18.71
CA ALA A 96 13.04 -10.03 18.57
C ALA A 96 14.13 -10.97 18.02
N CYS A 97 15.15 -10.43 17.34
CA CYS A 97 16.16 -11.21 16.61
C CYS A 97 17.60 -11.00 17.10
N TYR A 98 17.99 -9.83 17.59
CA TYR A 98 19.41 -9.50 17.85
C TYR A 98 19.77 -9.25 19.32
N ASN A 99 18.82 -9.27 20.24
CA ASN A 99 19.00 -8.77 21.60
C ASN A 99 19.54 -9.81 22.62
N ASP A 100 20.19 -10.92 22.21
CA ASP A 100 21.18 -11.68 23.02
C ASP A 100 21.43 -13.11 22.49
N GLY A 101 21.88 -13.23 21.24
CA GLY A 101 22.22 -14.51 20.61
C GLY A 101 22.32 -14.34 19.10
N PRO A 102 22.99 -15.28 18.39
CA PRO A 102 23.05 -15.21 16.94
C PRO A 102 21.61 -15.12 16.43
N ALA A 103 21.34 -14.12 15.61
CA ALA A 103 20.05 -14.00 14.92
C ALA A 103 19.66 -15.39 14.39
N PRO A 104 18.38 -15.77 14.47
CA PRO A 104 17.96 -17.04 13.90
C PRO A 104 18.48 -17.05 12.45
N LYS A 105 19.27 -18.08 12.11
CA LYS A 105 20.05 -18.16 10.86
C LYS A 105 19.09 -18.17 9.68
N TRP A 106 18.66 -16.99 9.27
CA TRP A 106 17.90 -16.71 8.06
C TRP A 106 18.73 -15.85 7.09
N VAL A 107 20.01 -15.62 7.41
CA VAL A 107 20.98 -15.23 6.39
C VAL A 107 21.06 -16.42 5.46
N GLU A 108 20.41 -16.31 4.31
CA GLU A 108 20.70 -17.16 3.16
C GLU A 108 22.22 -17.33 3.09
N ASP A 109 22.65 -18.60 3.08
CA ASP A 109 23.93 -18.97 2.51
C ASP A 109 24.11 -18.19 1.20
N LYS A 110 24.90 -17.13 1.23
CA LYS A 110 25.75 -16.84 0.09
C LYS A 110 26.86 -17.88 0.18
N PRO A 111 26.99 -18.82 -0.77
CA PRO A 111 28.05 -19.80 -0.72
C PRO A 111 29.37 -19.04 -0.89
N GLY A 112 30.16 -19.02 0.17
CA GLY A 112 31.55 -18.59 0.14
C GLY A 112 31.82 -17.26 0.83
N VAL A 113 32.01 -17.30 2.16
CA VAL A 113 33.22 -16.76 2.80
C VAL A 113 33.58 -17.66 3.98
N SER A 114 34.65 -18.42 3.79
CA SER A 114 35.37 -19.17 4.82
C SER A 114 35.93 -18.22 5.88
N GLY A 115 35.82 -18.61 7.15
CA GLY A 115 36.41 -17.94 8.29
C GLY A 115 36.48 -18.88 9.48
N THR A 116 37.36 -19.88 9.40
CA THR A 116 37.71 -20.80 10.48
C THR A 116 38.47 -20.11 11.62
N SER A 117 38.35 -20.71 12.81
CA SER A 117 39.24 -20.68 14.00
C SER A 117 38.62 -20.03 15.24
N GLU A 118 38.73 -20.55 16.46
CA GLU A 118 39.23 -21.80 17.03
C GLU A 118 38.73 -21.85 18.49
N ARG A 119 38.61 -23.05 19.05
CA ARG A 119 38.13 -23.31 20.42
C ARG A 119 39.14 -22.80 21.45
N ASN A 120 38.66 -22.31 22.60
CA ASN A 120 39.32 -22.64 23.87
C ASN A 120 38.33 -22.67 25.04
N GLY A 121 38.50 -23.69 25.87
CA GLY A 121 37.42 -24.31 26.64
C GLY A 121 37.18 -23.74 28.03
N ILE A 122 35.93 -23.86 28.46
CA ILE A 122 35.56 -24.22 29.83
C ILE A 122 34.37 -25.18 29.70
N ALA A 123 34.60 -26.46 29.98
CA ALA A 123 33.53 -27.39 30.30
C ALA A 123 33.09 -27.08 31.74
N ALA A 124 32.00 -26.34 31.87
CA ALA A 124 31.24 -26.26 33.10
C ALA A 124 29.79 -26.07 32.68
N ASP A 125 28.99 -27.10 32.88
CA ASP A 125 27.60 -27.00 33.33
C ASP A 125 26.99 -25.60 33.25
N ILE A 126 26.57 -25.18 32.05
CA ILE A 126 25.50 -24.21 31.94
C ILE A 126 24.25 -25.05 31.76
N SER A 127 23.74 -25.50 32.89
CA SER A 127 22.34 -25.86 33.06
C SER A 127 21.48 -25.03 32.10
N VAL A 128 20.73 -25.71 31.24
CA VAL A 128 19.76 -25.16 30.27
C VAL A 128 18.56 -24.52 31.02
N ALA A 129 18.74 -24.13 32.28
CA ALA A 129 17.73 -23.72 33.22
C ALA A 129 17.66 -22.20 33.43
N ASN A 130 18.51 -21.40 32.79
CA ASN A 130 18.44 -19.93 32.94
C ASN A 130 18.85 -19.11 31.70
N VAL A 131 18.37 -19.51 30.52
CA VAL A 131 18.34 -18.66 29.31
C VAL A 131 16.90 -18.20 29.05
N GLY A 132 16.12 -17.98 30.11
CA GLY A 132 14.68 -17.68 30.05
C GLY A 132 14.30 -16.26 29.65
N GLY A 133 15.25 -15.44 29.19
CA GLY A 133 15.04 -14.02 28.92
C GLY A 133 15.62 -13.47 27.62
N ARG A 134 16.42 -14.25 26.88
CA ARG A 134 17.09 -13.74 25.67
C ARG A 134 16.13 -13.84 24.47
N ASN A 135 15.88 -12.74 23.77
CA ASN A 135 14.96 -12.65 22.60
C ASN A 135 13.46 -12.92 22.87
N ARG A 136 12.99 -12.76 24.11
CA ARG A 136 11.56 -12.76 24.43
C ARG A 136 11.03 -11.34 24.18
N VAL A 137 10.05 -11.21 23.28
CA VAL A 137 9.37 -9.91 23.09
C VAL A 137 8.17 -9.89 24.02
N ASN A 138 8.11 -8.90 24.91
CA ASN A 138 7.00 -8.81 25.84
C ASN A 138 5.73 -8.29 25.15
N ALA A 139 4.55 -8.63 25.68
CA ALA A 139 3.27 -8.17 25.12
C ALA A 139 3.18 -6.63 25.06
N ASP A 140 3.79 -5.94 26.03
CA ASP A 140 3.79 -4.48 26.10
C ASP A 140 4.68 -3.84 25.03
N GLU A 141 5.78 -4.50 24.64
CA GLU A 141 6.63 -4.04 23.54
C GLU A 141 5.96 -4.24 22.18
N LEU A 142 5.22 -5.34 22.01
CA LEU A 142 4.40 -5.56 20.81
C LEU A 142 3.28 -4.53 20.71
N LYS A 143 2.59 -4.23 21.81
CA LYS A 143 1.58 -3.16 21.85
C LYS A 143 2.17 -1.78 21.55
N ALA A 144 3.39 -1.51 22.05
CA ALA A 144 4.08 -0.27 21.73
C ALA A 144 4.38 -0.14 20.21
N GLN A 145 4.65 -1.25 19.51
CA GLN A 145 4.83 -1.27 18.06
C GLN A 145 3.52 -1.17 17.26
N VAL A 146 2.37 -1.50 17.87
CA VAL A 146 1.05 -1.37 17.21
C VAL A 146 0.65 0.10 17.05
N LYS A 147 1.00 0.96 17.99
CA LYS A 147 0.66 2.39 17.95
C LYS A 147 1.17 3.11 16.68
N PRO A 148 2.47 3.06 16.33
CA PRO A 148 2.96 3.70 15.11
C PRO A 148 2.35 3.10 13.84
N LEU A 149 2.02 1.79 13.84
CA LEU A 149 1.29 1.18 12.72
C LEU A 149 -0.15 1.70 12.60
N GLY A 150 -0.78 2.03 13.74
CA GLY A 150 -2.08 2.71 13.81
C GLY A 150 -2.03 4.10 13.19
N ASP A 151 -1.05 4.90 13.60
CA ASP A 151 -0.85 6.26 13.09
C ASP A 151 -0.63 6.26 11.55
N ILE A 152 0.15 5.29 11.04
CA ILE A 152 0.37 5.10 9.59
C ILE A 152 -0.94 4.69 8.87
N SER A 153 -1.75 3.84 9.50
CA SER A 153 -3.06 3.43 8.95
C SER A 153 -4.04 4.60 8.88
N GLU A 154 -4.02 5.50 9.87
CA GLU A 154 -4.79 6.74 9.87
C GLU A 154 -4.32 7.71 8.78
N GLU A 155 -3.00 7.90 8.62
CA GLU A 155 -2.41 8.73 7.56
C GLU A 155 -2.81 8.23 6.17
N LEU A 156 -2.66 6.92 5.92
CA LEU A 156 -3.14 6.29 4.67
C LEU A 156 -4.65 6.47 4.48
N GLY A 157 -5.42 6.51 5.56
CA GLY A 157 -6.85 6.81 5.52
C GLY A 157 -7.14 8.21 5.00
N LYS A 158 -6.48 9.22 5.57
CA LYS A 158 -6.64 10.62 5.15
C LYS A 158 -6.23 10.81 3.68
N THR A 159 -5.11 10.20 3.26
CA THR A 159 -4.70 10.23 1.85
C THR A 159 -5.71 9.53 0.95
N ALA A 160 -6.24 8.36 1.35
CA ALA A 160 -7.27 7.65 0.58
C ALA A 160 -8.57 8.44 0.45
N GLU A 161 -8.97 9.16 1.50
CA GLU A 161 -10.15 10.02 1.50
C GLU A 161 -9.98 11.18 0.52
N LEU A 162 -8.81 11.84 0.53
CA LEU A 162 -8.48 12.89 -0.43
C LEU A 162 -8.51 12.37 -1.87
N GLU A 163 -7.88 11.22 -2.14
CA GLU A 163 -7.90 10.60 -3.47
C GLU A 163 -9.31 10.18 -3.89
N MET A 164 -10.16 9.75 -2.93
CA MET A 164 -11.56 9.44 -3.21
C MET A 164 -12.36 10.68 -3.60
N ILE A 165 -12.15 11.81 -2.91
CA ILE A 165 -12.79 13.09 -3.23
C ILE A 165 -12.40 13.52 -4.65
N ILE A 166 -11.11 13.43 -5.00
CA ILE A 166 -10.63 13.75 -6.34
C ILE A 166 -11.25 12.81 -7.39
N LEU A 167 -11.33 11.51 -7.10
CA LEU A 167 -11.96 10.54 -8.00
C LEU A 167 -13.45 10.86 -8.21
N GLN A 168 -14.18 11.24 -7.17
CA GLN A 168 -15.58 11.66 -7.28
C GLN A 168 -15.72 12.93 -8.14
N GLN A 169 -14.81 13.89 -7.99
CA GLN A 169 -14.77 15.09 -8.83
C GLN A 169 -14.52 14.74 -10.30
N LEU A 170 -13.55 13.87 -10.59
CA LEU A 170 -13.24 13.43 -11.96
C LEU A 170 -14.41 12.68 -12.61
N VAL A 171 -15.10 11.82 -11.85
CA VAL A 171 -16.30 11.12 -12.34
C VAL A 171 -17.44 12.11 -12.61
N SER A 172 -17.63 13.10 -11.74
CA SER A 172 -18.61 14.18 -11.95
C SER A 172 -18.29 14.98 -13.22
N GLN A 173 -17.02 15.36 -13.43
CA GLN A 173 -16.55 16.05 -14.64
C GLN A 173 -16.79 15.21 -15.90
N ARG A 174 -16.50 13.91 -15.86
CA ARG A 174 -16.79 12.99 -16.96
C ARG A 174 -18.29 12.96 -17.29
N GLN A 175 -19.14 12.86 -16.27
CA GLN A 175 -20.60 12.83 -16.47
C GLN A 175 -21.12 14.15 -17.06
N GLN A 176 -20.56 15.28 -16.64
CA GLN A 176 -20.87 16.59 -17.21
C GLN A 176 -20.44 16.69 -18.68
N ALA A 177 -19.22 16.25 -19.02
CA ALA A 177 -18.72 16.25 -20.40
C ALA A 177 -19.58 15.37 -21.33
N ILE A 178 -20.02 14.20 -20.84
CA ILE A 178 -20.96 13.33 -21.56
C ILE A 178 -22.28 14.06 -21.79
N SER A 179 -22.86 14.66 -20.74
CA SER A 179 -24.13 15.40 -20.87
C SER A 179 -24.03 16.56 -21.87
N MET A 180 -22.94 17.32 -21.83
CA MET A 180 -22.68 18.39 -22.80
C MET A 180 -22.57 17.86 -24.23
N THR A 181 -21.85 16.75 -24.42
CA THR A 181 -21.68 16.12 -25.74
C THR A 181 -23.03 15.61 -26.28
N THR A 182 -23.84 14.94 -25.46
CA THR A 182 -25.18 14.50 -25.84
C THR A 182 -26.09 15.69 -26.20
N ASN A 183 -26.04 16.77 -25.41
CA ASN A 183 -26.82 17.97 -25.69
C ASN A 183 -26.37 18.67 -26.99
N MET A 184 -25.06 18.72 -27.26
CA MET A 184 -24.54 19.24 -28.52
C MET A 184 -24.93 18.35 -29.70
N MET A 185 -24.84 17.03 -29.56
CA MET A 185 -25.23 16.08 -30.60
C MET A 185 -26.72 16.18 -30.94
N ASN A 186 -27.58 16.28 -29.92
CA ASN A 186 -29.01 16.50 -30.10
C ASN A 186 -29.28 17.83 -30.82
N LYS A 187 -28.60 18.91 -30.45
CA LYS A 187 -28.74 20.21 -31.13
C LYS A 187 -28.22 20.20 -32.57
N CYS A 188 -27.11 19.52 -32.84
CA CYS A 188 -26.59 19.34 -34.20
C CYS A 188 -27.58 18.54 -35.06
N SER A 189 -28.12 17.42 -34.56
CA SER A 189 -29.12 16.62 -35.27
C SER A 189 -30.36 17.46 -35.62
N GLN A 190 -30.88 18.24 -34.67
CA GLN A 190 -32.01 19.16 -34.89
C GLN A 190 -31.69 20.25 -35.91
N GLY A 191 -30.47 20.80 -35.88
CA GLY A 191 -30.02 21.79 -36.86
C GLY A 191 -29.97 21.21 -38.29
N THR A 192 -29.45 20.00 -38.45
CA THR A 192 -29.40 19.31 -39.74
C THR A 192 -30.80 18.98 -40.26
N GLU A 193 -31.71 18.50 -39.41
CA GLU A 193 -33.11 18.27 -39.79
C GLU A 193 -33.82 19.57 -40.21
N ALA A 194 -33.60 20.67 -39.48
CA ALA A 194 -34.17 21.97 -39.81
C ALA A 194 -33.65 22.51 -41.15
N ILE A 195 -32.36 22.32 -41.46
CA ILE A 195 -31.77 22.70 -42.75
C ILE A 195 -32.32 21.82 -43.87
N ALA A 196 -32.37 20.50 -43.68
CA ALA A 196 -32.93 19.58 -44.65
C ALA A 196 -34.41 19.89 -44.94
N GLY A 197 -35.19 20.20 -43.90
CA GLY A 197 -36.60 20.59 -44.02
C GLY A 197 -36.82 21.92 -44.75
N ASN A 198 -35.86 22.85 -44.69
CA ASN A 198 -35.91 24.13 -45.41
C ASN A 198 -35.42 24.04 -46.87
N ILE A 199 -34.64 23.02 -47.23
CA ILE A 199 -34.17 22.78 -48.60
C ILE A 199 -35.16 21.91 -49.39
N GLY A 200 -35.92 21.05 -48.72
CA GLY A 200 -36.94 20.19 -49.33
C GLY A 200 -38.30 20.85 -49.60
N ARG A 201 -38.42 22.16 -49.37
CA ARG A 201 -39.59 22.99 -49.71
C ARG A 201 -39.23 23.99 -50.80
#